data_AF-A0A976DVV1-F1
#
_entry.id   AF-A0A976DVV1-F1
#
_cell.length_a   1.000
_cell.length_b   1.000
_cell.length_c   1.000
_cell.angle_alpha   90.00
_cell.angle_beta   90.00
_cell.angle_gamma   90.00
#
_symmetry.space_group_name_H-M   'P 1'
#
loop_
_entity.id
_entity.type
_entity.pdbx_description
1 polymer ?
#
loop_
_entity_poly.entity_id
_entity_poly.type
_entity_poly.pdbx_seq_one_letter_code
_entity_poly.pdbx_strand_id
1 'polypeptide(L)'
;MNYQPILDRIHAAIKPVLGEGKVASYIPELANVRADQFGMAVVDFAGNTYVAGDAQTRFSIQSISKLFALTLAFQREGDSLWSRVGREPSGNPFNSLVQLEREHGIPRNPFINAGALVVTDMLASRFVNAENALVDFMRKLSAVNDIGYNRKVAASERSTSSRNAAMAHFMKSFGNMNNKVGDVLDAYCRHCAIEMNCVELAKSACFLANGGVNPWSGETVIDA
;
A
#
# COMPACT_ATOMS: atom_id res chain seq x y z
N MET A 1 5.30 28.17 4.61
CA MET A 1 4.37 28.21 3.46
C MET A 1 2.95 28.20 4.02
N ASN A 2 2.00 28.95 3.45
CA ASN A 2 0.64 29.01 4.00
C ASN A 2 -0.21 27.88 3.40
N TYR A 3 -0.09 26.68 3.97
CA TYR A 3 -0.71 25.47 3.41
C TYR A 3 -2.24 25.49 3.50
N GLN A 4 -2.81 25.93 4.63
CA GLN A 4 -4.26 25.86 4.85
C GLN A 4 -5.08 26.58 3.76
N PRO A 5 -4.81 27.85 3.40
CA PRO A 5 -5.57 28.53 2.35
C PRO A 5 -5.41 27.89 0.96
N ILE A 6 -4.30 27.21 0.71
CA ILE A 6 -4.09 26.48 -0.55
C ILE A 6 -5.02 25.26 -0.60
N LEU A 7 -5.08 24.49 0.49
CA LEU A 7 -5.95 23.32 0.62
C LEU A 7 -7.43 23.72 0.51
N ASP A 8 -7.82 24.79 1.20
CA ASP A 8 -9.20 25.32 1.14
C ASP A 8 -9.58 25.74 -0.29
N ARG A 9 -8.66 26.41 -1.00
CA ARG A 9 -8.88 26.81 -2.40
C ARG A 9 -9.01 25.60 -3.33
N ILE A 10 -8.19 24.57 -3.16
CA ILE A 10 -8.29 23.34 -3.96
C ILE A 10 -9.64 22.67 -3.69
N HIS A 11 -10.01 22.49 -2.43
CA HIS A 11 -11.28 21.87 -2.05
C HIS A 11 -12.49 22.63 -2.62
N ALA A 12 -12.48 23.97 -2.56
CA ALA A 12 -13.52 24.79 -3.18
C ALA A 12 -13.58 24.63 -4.71
N ALA A 13 -12.42 24.59 -5.37
CA ALA A 13 -12.32 24.49 -6.82
C ALA A 13 -12.82 23.15 -7.37
N ILE A 14 -12.59 22.04 -6.65
CA ILE A 14 -13.01 20.71 -7.10
C ILE A 14 -14.43 20.32 -6.66
N LYS A 15 -15.02 21.05 -5.71
CA LYS A 15 -16.37 20.76 -5.18
C LYS A 15 -17.42 20.51 -6.27
N PRO A 16 -17.45 21.25 -7.40
CA PRO A 16 -18.43 21.03 -8.46
C PRO A 16 -18.31 19.68 -9.19
N VAL A 17 -17.12 19.05 -9.17
CA VAL A 17 -16.84 17.80 -9.89
C VAL A 17 -16.77 16.59 -8.95
N LEU A 18 -17.01 16.77 -7.65
CA LEU A 18 -17.10 15.64 -6.72
C LEU A 18 -18.27 14.74 -7.09
N GLY A 19 -18.03 13.42 -7.07
CA GLY A 19 -18.99 12.44 -7.57
C GLY A 19 -18.84 12.09 -9.04
N GLU A 20 -18.04 12.83 -9.82
CA GLU A 20 -17.65 12.39 -11.16
C GLU A 20 -16.71 11.18 -11.12
N GLY A 21 -16.80 10.30 -12.12
CA GLY A 21 -16.05 9.05 -12.18
C GLY A 21 -16.86 7.85 -11.65
N LYS A 22 -16.17 6.77 -11.30
CA LYS A 22 -16.79 5.54 -10.80
C LYS A 22 -15.99 5.00 -9.63
N VAL A 23 -16.67 4.81 -8.50
CA VAL A 23 -16.09 4.09 -7.35
C VAL A 23 -15.75 2.66 -7.74
N ALA A 24 -14.71 2.10 -7.12
CA ALA A 24 -14.37 0.71 -7.31
C ALA A 24 -15.52 -0.18 -6.81
N SER A 25 -15.97 -1.11 -7.65
CA SER A 25 -17.17 -1.92 -7.38
C SER A 25 -16.93 -3.43 -7.45
N TYR A 26 -15.66 -3.86 -7.51
CA TYR A 26 -15.31 -5.28 -7.57
C TYR A 26 -15.52 -6.02 -6.23
N ILE A 27 -15.64 -5.28 -5.12
CA ILE A 27 -16.13 -5.78 -3.83
C ILE A 27 -17.20 -4.83 -3.24
N PRO A 28 -18.17 -5.35 -2.46
CA PRO A 28 -19.27 -4.55 -1.90
C PRO A 28 -18.80 -3.40 -1.00
N GLU A 29 -17.75 -3.61 -0.20
CA GLU A 29 -17.25 -2.62 0.76
C GLU A 29 -16.76 -1.34 0.07
N LEU A 30 -16.19 -1.46 -1.13
CA LEU A 30 -15.76 -0.31 -1.93
C LEU A 30 -16.93 0.30 -2.73
N ALA A 31 -17.85 -0.53 -3.21
CA ALA A 31 -19.01 -0.09 -3.99
C ALA A 31 -19.94 0.83 -3.18
N ASN A 32 -19.98 0.65 -1.86
CA ASN A 32 -20.84 1.40 -0.95
C ASN A 32 -20.21 2.71 -0.43
N VAL A 33 -18.97 3.03 -0.82
CA VAL A 33 -18.33 4.31 -0.48
C VAL A 33 -19.01 5.44 -1.24
N ARG A 34 -19.23 6.58 -0.59
CA ARG A 34 -19.88 7.72 -1.26
C ARG A 34 -18.92 8.32 -2.29
N ALA A 35 -19.40 8.48 -3.52
CA ALA A 35 -18.59 9.01 -4.62
C ALA A 35 -18.20 10.49 -4.45
N ASP A 36 -18.89 11.21 -3.56
CA ASP A 36 -18.65 12.62 -3.26
C ASP A 36 -17.70 12.86 -2.08
N GLN A 37 -17.16 11.79 -1.46
CA GLN A 37 -16.16 11.91 -0.39
C GLN A 37 -14.83 12.41 -0.92
N PHE A 38 -14.26 13.40 -0.23
CA PHE A 38 -12.97 13.97 -0.58
C PHE A 38 -12.22 14.44 0.65
N GLY A 39 -10.95 14.05 0.79
CA GLY A 39 -10.08 14.46 1.89
C GLY A 39 -8.66 14.77 1.43
N MET A 40 -8.05 15.78 2.04
CA MET A 40 -6.64 16.15 1.83
C MET A 40 -5.96 16.39 3.17
N ALA A 41 -4.69 16.00 3.26
CA ALA A 41 -3.83 16.35 4.38
C ALA A 41 -2.42 16.72 3.90
N VAL A 42 -1.82 17.70 4.56
CA VAL A 42 -0.39 18.02 4.49
C VAL A 42 0.14 18.00 5.92
N VAL A 43 1.26 17.30 6.11
CA VAL A 43 1.98 17.28 7.38
C VAL A 43 3.39 17.77 7.14
N ASP A 44 3.81 18.81 7.85
CA ASP A 44 5.18 19.29 7.81
C ASP A 44 6.07 18.61 8.87
N PHE A 45 7.39 18.76 8.76
CA PHE A 45 8.32 18.11 9.70
C PHE A 45 8.30 18.68 11.12
N ALA A 46 7.64 19.83 11.34
CA ALA A 46 7.37 20.33 12.69
C ALA A 46 6.14 19.65 13.33
N GLY A 47 5.45 18.78 12.60
CA GLY A 47 4.25 18.08 13.05
C GLY A 47 2.97 18.88 12.86
N ASN A 48 3.02 20.06 12.21
CA ASN A 48 1.80 20.79 11.90
C ASN A 48 1.03 20.04 10.83
N THR A 49 -0.28 19.95 11.02
CA THR A 49 -1.18 19.24 10.13
C THR A 49 -2.19 20.22 9.56
N TYR A 50 -2.33 20.23 8.23
CA TYR A 50 -3.26 21.06 7.48
C TYR A 50 -4.19 20.14 6.72
N VAL A 51 -5.50 20.38 6.78
CA VAL A 51 -6.50 19.45 6.22
C VAL A 51 -7.61 20.18 5.48
N ALA A 52 -8.23 19.49 4.52
CA ALA A 52 -9.49 19.92 3.90
C ALA A 52 -10.40 18.71 3.63
N GLY A 53 -11.71 18.94 3.70
CA GLY A 53 -12.74 17.91 3.47
C GLY A 53 -12.74 16.81 4.54
N ASP A 54 -13.06 15.59 4.11
CA ASP A 54 -13.20 14.37 4.91
C ASP A 54 -11.85 13.74 5.32
N ALA A 55 -10.79 14.54 5.49
CA ALA A 55 -9.41 14.08 5.68
C ALA A 55 -9.18 13.14 6.88
N GLN A 56 -10.10 13.12 7.85
CA GLN A 56 -10.05 12.27 9.05
C GLN A 56 -10.84 10.96 8.88
N THR A 57 -11.58 10.79 7.79
CA THR A 57 -12.30 9.55 7.50
C THR A 57 -11.31 8.48 7.09
N ARG A 58 -11.24 7.38 7.86
CA ARG A 58 -10.39 6.23 7.50
C ARG A 58 -10.99 5.48 6.31
N PHE A 59 -10.11 5.00 5.45
CA PHE A 59 -10.42 4.16 4.31
C PHE A 59 -9.36 3.07 4.15
N SER A 60 -9.70 2.00 3.43
CA SER A 60 -8.74 0.95 3.07
C SER A 60 -7.68 1.53 2.13
N ILE A 61 -6.40 1.47 2.52
CA ILE A 61 -5.30 2.10 1.77
C ILE A 61 -4.96 1.36 0.47
N GLN A 62 -5.47 0.15 0.28
CA GLN A 62 -5.37 -0.61 -0.96
C GLN A 62 -3.92 -0.71 -1.44
N SER A 63 -3.65 -0.47 -2.73
CA SER A 63 -2.31 -0.57 -3.31
C SER A 63 -1.28 0.41 -2.74
N ILE A 64 -1.69 1.43 -1.97
CA ILE A 64 -0.73 2.28 -1.23
C ILE A 64 0.08 1.43 -0.25
N SER A 65 -0.49 0.34 0.28
CA SER A 65 0.21 -0.62 1.15
C SER A 65 1.50 -1.18 0.56
N LYS A 66 1.62 -1.25 -0.78
CA LYS A 66 2.80 -1.79 -1.48
C LYS A 66 4.06 -0.99 -1.20
N LEU A 67 3.93 0.34 -1.06
CA LEU A 67 5.04 1.21 -0.68
C LEU A 67 5.62 0.76 0.66
N PHE A 68 4.76 0.63 1.66
CA PHE A 68 5.19 0.29 3.02
C PHE A 68 5.65 -1.16 3.14
N ALA A 69 5.01 -2.10 2.43
CA ALA A 69 5.44 -3.48 2.35
C ALA A 69 6.83 -3.60 1.71
N LEU A 70 7.08 -2.87 0.63
CA LEU A 70 8.39 -2.79 -0.02
C LEU A 70 9.44 -2.21 0.93
N THR A 71 9.15 -1.09 1.58
CA THR A 71 10.06 -0.48 2.56
C THR A 71 10.44 -1.48 3.67
N LEU A 72 9.44 -2.14 4.26
CA LEU A 72 9.69 -3.12 5.32
C LEU A 72 10.48 -4.34 4.81
N ALA A 73 10.20 -4.83 3.61
CA ALA A 73 10.95 -5.93 3.02
C ALA A 73 12.39 -5.52 2.72
N PHE A 74 12.60 -4.31 2.21
CA PHE A 74 13.92 -3.77 1.91
C PHE A 74 14.78 -3.62 3.18
N GLN A 75 14.19 -3.21 4.31
CA GLN A 75 14.89 -3.20 5.61
C GLN A 75 15.40 -4.58 6.06
N ARG A 76 14.83 -5.68 5.54
CA ARG A 76 15.18 -7.05 5.94
C ARG A 76 16.08 -7.75 4.94
N GLU A 77 15.87 -7.50 3.66
CA GLU A 77 16.56 -8.19 2.57
C GLU A 77 17.66 -7.35 1.92
N GLY A 78 17.62 -6.02 2.06
CA GLY A 78 18.44 -5.09 1.29
C GLY A 78 18.34 -5.34 -0.21
N ASP A 79 19.47 -5.25 -0.91
CA ASP A 79 19.55 -5.41 -2.36
C ASP A 79 19.20 -6.82 -2.87
N SER A 80 19.24 -7.85 -1.99
CA SER A 80 18.88 -9.20 -2.39
C SER A 80 17.42 -9.33 -2.84
N LEU A 81 16.56 -8.41 -2.40
CA LEU A 81 15.17 -8.29 -2.86
C LEU A 81 15.08 -8.18 -4.39
N TRP A 82 16.02 -7.46 -5.01
CA TRP A 82 16.02 -7.20 -6.45
C TRP A 82 16.32 -8.42 -7.32
N SER A 83 16.76 -9.53 -6.70
CA SER A 83 16.89 -10.81 -7.41
C SER A 83 15.54 -11.46 -7.73
N ARG A 84 14.47 -11.06 -7.04
CA ARG A 84 13.14 -11.68 -7.13
C ARG A 84 12.09 -10.75 -7.73
N VAL A 85 12.34 -9.45 -7.75
CA VAL A 85 11.47 -8.43 -8.37
C VAL A 85 12.33 -7.32 -8.96
N GLY A 86 11.96 -6.83 -10.14
CA GLY A 86 12.67 -5.76 -10.84
C GLY A 86 12.39 -4.37 -10.27
N ARG A 87 12.87 -3.35 -11.01
CA ARG A 87 12.74 -1.92 -10.68
C ARG A 87 12.12 -1.09 -11.81
N GLU A 88 11.77 -1.72 -12.92
CA GLU A 88 11.41 -1.05 -14.17
C GLU A 88 9.89 -0.88 -14.31
N PRO A 89 9.42 0.19 -14.97
CA PRO A 89 8.00 0.31 -15.29
C PRO A 89 7.54 -0.85 -16.19
N SER A 90 6.29 -1.28 -16.02
CA SER A 90 5.64 -2.23 -16.93
C SER A 90 4.93 -1.44 -18.02
N GLY A 91 5.41 -1.52 -19.27
CA GLY A 91 4.76 -0.87 -20.42
C GLY A 91 3.45 -1.54 -20.88
N ASN A 92 3.07 -2.67 -20.25
CA ASN A 92 1.85 -3.43 -20.51
C ASN A 92 0.87 -3.29 -19.34
N PRO A 93 -0.43 -3.64 -19.53
CA PRO A 93 -1.38 -3.68 -18.45
C PRO A 93 -0.85 -4.51 -17.28
N PHE A 94 -1.02 -3.94 -16.10
CA PHE A 94 -0.54 -4.37 -14.79
C PHE A 94 -0.76 -5.86 -14.40
N ASN A 95 -1.64 -6.58 -15.11
CA ASN A 95 -2.03 -7.97 -14.84
C ASN A 95 -1.61 -8.96 -15.96
N SER A 96 -0.58 -8.63 -16.76
CA SER A 96 -0.18 -9.46 -17.90
C SER A 96 0.59 -10.71 -17.47
N LEU A 97 -0.08 -11.87 -17.46
CA LEU A 97 0.58 -13.18 -17.27
C LEU A 97 1.61 -13.48 -18.36
N VAL A 98 1.35 -13.01 -19.59
CA VAL A 98 2.28 -13.14 -20.73
C VAL A 98 3.62 -12.45 -20.43
N GLN A 99 3.58 -11.32 -19.73
CA GLN A 99 4.80 -10.64 -19.33
C GLN A 99 5.57 -11.43 -18.27
N LEU A 100 4.88 -11.93 -17.25
CA LEU A 100 5.50 -12.78 -16.24
C LEU A 100 6.15 -14.03 -16.86
N GLU A 101 5.56 -14.62 -17.89
CA GLU A 101 6.11 -15.79 -18.58
C GLU A 101 7.44 -15.46 -19.25
N ARG A 102 7.49 -14.35 -19.99
CA ARG A 102 8.71 -13.86 -20.66
C ARG A 102 9.82 -13.50 -19.68
N GLU A 103 9.46 -13.09 -18.48
CA GLU A 103 10.38 -12.70 -17.41
C GLU A 103 10.64 -13.85 -16.42
N HIS A 104 10.28 -15.09 -16.79
CA HIS A 104 10.52 -16.29 -16.00
C HIS A 104 10.03 -16.17 -14.56
N GLY A 105 8.84 -15.58 -14.38
CA GLY A 105 8.21 -15.40 -13.09
C GLY A 105 8.79 -14.29 -12.21
N ILE A 106 9.69 -13.45 -12.73
CA ILE A 106 10.23 -12.26 -12.04
C ILE A 106 9.39 -11.04 -12.44
N PRO A 107 8.63 -10.42 -11.53
CA PRO A 107 7.82 -9.25 -11.87
C PRO A 107 8.68 -8.00 -12.09
N ARG A 108 8.25 -7.11 -12.99
CA ARG A 108 9.01 -5.89 -13.33
C ARG A 108 9.29 -4.91 -12.21
N ASN A 109 8.36 -4.74 -11.28
CA ASN A 109 8.48 -3.81 -10.17
C ASN A 109 7.53 -4.20 -9.02
N PRO A 110 7.83 -3.75 -7.78
CA PRO A 110 7.04 -4.08 -6.59
C PRO A 110 5.67 -3.40 -6.52
N PHE A 111 5.40 -2.39 -7.35
CA PHE A 111 4.11 -1.68 -7.34
C PHE A 111 3.03 -2.40 -8.19
N ILE A 112 3.49 -3.22 -9.13
CA ILE A 112 3.01 -4.55 -9.53
C ILE A 112 2.10 -5.35 -8.59
N ASN A 113 0.99 -6.00 -9.00
CA ASN A 113 0.34 -6.99 -8.12
C ASN A 113 1.24 -8.22 -7.98
N ALA A 114 1.79 -8.71 -9.08
CA ALA A 114 2.78 -9.78 -9.06
C ALA A 114 4.00 -9.41 -8.20
N GLY A 115 4.54 -8.20 -8.37
CA GLY A 115 5.67 -7.72 -7.56
C GLY A 115 5.34 -7.61 -6.08
N ALA A 116 4.17 -7.05 -5.75
CA ALA A 116 3.71 -6.95 -4.37
C ALA A 116 3.50 -8.32 -3.72
N LEU A 117 3.01 -9.33 -4.46
CA LEU A 117 2.89 -10.69 -3.97
C LEU A 117 4.26 -11.31 -3.65
N VAL A 118 5.29 -11.04 -4.46
CA VAL A 118 6.68 -11.46 -4.17
C VAL A 118 7.22 -10.76 -2.92
N VAL A 119 6.96 -9.45 -2.77
CA VAL A 119 7.33 -8.69 -1.57
C VAL A 119 6.61 -9.24 -0.33
N THR A 120 5.32 -9.53 -0.42
CA THR A 120 4.57 -10.15 0.68
C THR A 120 5.10 -11.56 1.00
N ASP A 121 5.51 -12.34 0.00
CA ASP A 121 6.15 -13.64 0.21
C ASP A 121 7.48 -13.51 0.97
N MET A 122 8.31 -12.50 0.67
CA MET A 122 9.52 -12.21 1.44
C MET A 122 9.19 -11.90 2.90
N LEU A 123 8.19 -11.05 3.14
CA LEU A 123 7.74 -10.73 4.50
C LEU A 123 7.22 -11.99 5.23
N ALA A 124 6.48 -12.86 4.55
CA ALA A 124 6.00 -14.13 5.12
C ALA A 124 7.13 -15.09 5.52
N SER A 125 8.30 -15.00 4.87
CA SER A 125 9.49 -15.76 5.28
C SER A 125 10.24 -15.13 6.46
N ARG A 126 10.01 -13.86 6.78
CA ARG A 126 10.70 -13.14 7.86
C ARG A 126 9.85 -12.94 9.11
N PHE A 127 8.54 -12.98 8.97
CA PHE A 127 7.61 -12.72 10.05
C PHE A 127 6.62 -13.88 10.15
N VAL A 128 6.36 -14.34 11.39
CA VAL A 128 5.33 -15.34 11.66
C VAL A 128 3.95 -14.87 11.19
N ASN A 129 3.66 -13.57 11.38
CA ASN A 129 2.44 -12.91 10.93
C ASN A 129 2.81 -11.66 10.11
N ALA A 130 3.00 -11.83 8.80
CA ALA A 130 3.40 -10.75 7.90
C ALA A 130 2.38 -9.59 7.84
N GLU A 131 1.10 -9.87 8.05
CA GLU A 131 0.05 -8.86 8.14
C GLU A 131 0.23 -7.94 9.35
N ASN A 132 0.55 -8.52 10.52
CA ASN A 132 0.71 -7.76 11.75
C ASN A 132 2.01 -6.95 11.72
N ALA A 133 3.06 -7.52 11.11
CA ALA A 133 4.32 -6.81 10.91
C ALA A 133 4.12 -5.51 10.12
N LEU A 134 3.31 -5.52 9.06
CA LEU A 134 3.03 -4.30 8.29
C LEU A 134 2.16 -3.31 9.08
N VAL A 135 1.12 -3.79 9.80
CA VAL A 135 0.30 -2.92 10.66
C VAL A 135 1.15 -2.24 11.73
N ASP A 136 2.00 -2.99 12.43
CA ASP A 136 2.89 -2.44 13.45
C ASP A 136 3.91 -1.46 12.86
N PHE A 137 4.37 -1.71 11.63
CA PHE A 137 5.19 -0.76 10.89
C PHE A 137 4.43 0.54 10.60
N MET A 138 3.17 0.47 10.16
CA MET A 138 2.33 1.67 9.94
C MET A 138 2.11 2.47 11.23
N ARG A 139 1.89 1.78 12.36
CA ARG A 139 1.74 2.42 13.68
C ARG A 139 3.00 3.19 14.08
N LYS A 140 4.18 2.60 13.88
CA LYS A 140 5.47 3.26 14.13
C LYS A 140 5.68 4.47 13.23
N LEU A 141 5.41 4.34 11.93
CA LEU A 141 5.61 5.43 10.97
C LEU A 141 4.68 6.62 11.21
N SER A 142 3.45 6.38 11.65
CA SER A 142 2.44 7.43 11.91
C SER A 142 2.42 7.96 13.34
N ALA A 143 3.02 7.22 14.29
CA ALA A 143 2.82 7.37 15.73
C ALA A 143 1.34 7.26 16.14
N VAL A 144 0.58 6.37 15.51
CA VAL A 144 -0.84 6.11 15.78
C VAL A 144 -1.04 4.63 16.10
N ASN A 145 -1.42 4.32 17.34
CA ASN A 145 -1.38 2.95 17.86
C ASN A 145 -2.59 2.08 17.48
N ASP A 146 -3.70 2.69 17.07
CA ASP A 146 -4.96 1.99 16.80
C ASP A 146 -5.19 1.68 15.32
N ILE A 147 -4.18 1.90 14.46
CA ILE A 147 -4.23 1.44 13.05
C ILE A 147 -4.43 -0.07 13.03
N GLY A 148 -5.34 -0.53 12.17
CA GLY A 148 -5.63 -1.94 11.93
C GLY A 148 -6.01 -2.15 10.48
N TYR A 149 -6.64 -3.29 10.18
CA TYR A 149 -7.21 -3.55 8.86
C TYR A 149 -8.70 -3.87 8.97
N ASN A 150 -9.44 -3.48 7.93
CA ASN A 150 -10.86 -3.78 7.81
C ASN A 150 -11.07 -5.26 7.50
N ARG A 151 -11.63 -6.02 8.46
CA ARG A 151 -11.86 -7.46 8.29
C ARG A 151 -12.83 -7.79 7.15
N LYS A 152 -13.82 -6.93 6.88
CA LYS A 152 -14.79 -7.13 5.80
C LYS A 152 -14.12 -6.94 4.44
N VAL A 153 -13.36 -5.85 4.27
CA VAL A 153 -12.57 -5.61 3.05
C VAL A 153 -11.58 -6.76 2.83
N ALA A 154 -10.84 -7.17 3.86
CA ALA A 154 -9.88 -8.28 3.73
C ALA A 154 -10.56 -9.59 3.29
N ALA A 155 -11.73 -9.91 3.85
CA ALA A 155 -12.49 -11.10 3.48
C ALA A 155 -13.00 -11.01 2.03
N SER A 156 -13.55 -9.87 1.64
CA SER A 156 -14.05 -9.65 0.28
C SER A 156 -12.92 -9.69 -0.75
N GLU A 157 -11.82 -8.98 -0.51
CA GLU A 157 -10.59 -9.04 -1.33
C GLU A 157 -10.12 -10.48 -1.51
N ARG A 158 -10.08 -11.26 -0.41
CA ARG A 158 -9.67 -12.66 -0.44
C ARG A 158 -10.62 -13.52 -1.28
N SER A 159 -11.93 -13.33 -1.15
CA SER A 159 -12.93 -14.07 -1.92
C SER A 159 -12.88 -13.77 -3.43
N THR A 160 -12.43 -12.58 -3.81
CA THR A 160 -12.28 -12.15 -5.22
C THR A 160 -10.86 -12.26 -5.76
N SER A 161 -9.94 -12.90 -5.02
CA SER A 161 -8.49 -12.89 -5.30
C SER A 161 -8.01 -13.82 -6.41
N SER A 162 -8.90 -14.40 -7.24
CA SER A 162 -8.54 -15.42 -8.24
C SER A 162 -7.40 -15.03 -9.17
N ARG A 163 -7.35 -13.76 -9.61
CA ARG A 163 -6.25 -13.25 -10.44
C ARG A 163 -4.91 -13.23 -9.70
N ASN A 164 -4.93 -12.79 -8.44
CA ASN A 164 -3.73 -12.79 -7.58
C ASN A 164 -3.27 -14.22 -7.30
N ALA A 165 -4.20 -15.14 -7.07
CA ALA A 165 -3.90 -16.56 -6.90
C ALA A 165 -3.25 -17.15 -8.16
N ALA A 166 -3.78 -16.85 -9.35
CA ALA A 166 -3.20 -17.29 -10.61
C ALA A 166 -1.76 -16.77 -10.77
N MET A 167 -1.51 -15.48 -10.55
CA MET A 167 -0.16 -14.91 -10.61
C MET A 167 0.78 -15.55 -9.58
N ALA A 168 0.33 -15.75 -8.33
CA ALA A 168 1.15 -16.34 -7.28
C ALA A 168 1.52 -17.80 -7.59
N HIS A 169 0.58 -18.62 -8.05
CA HIS A 169 0.87 -19.99 -8.47
C HIS A 169 1.80 -20.03 -9.68
N PHE A 170 1.64 -19.10 -10.62
CA PHE A 170 2.49 -19.00 -11.81
C PHE A 170 3.93 -18.61 -11.44
N MET A 171 4.12 -17.61 -10.58
CA MET A 171 5.45 -17.27 -10.06
C MET A 171 6.04 -18.43 -9.25
N LYS A 172 5.21 -19.18 -8.52
CA LYS A 172 5.64 -20.36 -7.79
C LYS A 172 6.16 -21.47 -8.71
N SER A 173 5.55 -21.69 -9.88
CA SER A 173 6.07 -22.68 -10.84
C SER A 173 7.44 -22.30 -11.43
N PHE A 174 7.81 -21.02 -11.40
CA PHE A 174 9.16 -20.55 -11.75
C PHE A 174 10.11 -20.47 -10.54
N GLY A 175 9.69 -20.93 -9.35
CA GLY A 175 10.52 -20.91 -8.15
C GLY A 175 10.62 -19.55 -7.46
N ASN A 176 9.80 -18.55 -7.83
CA ASN A 176 9.86 -17.20 -7.25
C ASN A 176 8.86 -16.98 -6.10
N MET A 177 8.31 -18.05 -5.50
CA MET A 177 7.44 -17.99 -4.32
C MET A 177 7.81 -19.12 -3.36
N ASN A 178 8.21 -18.77 -2.13
CA ASN A 178 8.75 -19.74 -1.18
C ASN A 178 7.68 -20.27 -0.21
N ASN A 179 6.67 -19.46 0.11
CA ASN A 179 5.64 -19.83 1.08
C ASN A 179 4.41 -20.45 0.40
N LYS A 180 3.43 -20.89 1.20
CA LYS A 180 2.14 -21.35 0.67
C LYS A 180 1.42 -20.15 0.05
N VAL A 181 0.89 -20.34 -1.15
CA VAL A 181 0.19 -19.26 -1.88
C VAL A 181 -1.00 -18.72 -1.07
N GLY A 182 -1.73 -19.59 -0.37
CA GLY A 182 -2.83 -19.17 0.51
C GLY A 182 -2.39 -18.18 1.58
N ASP A 183 -1.30 -18.48 2.29
CA ASP A 183 -0.78 -17.64 3.38
C ASP A 183 -0.32 -16.26 2.85
N VAL A 184 0.33 -16.24 1.68
CA VAL A 184 0.74 -14.98 1.02
C VAL A 184 -0.45 -14.14 0.58
N LEU A 185 -1.48 -14.78 0.00
CA LEU A 185 -2.71 -14.09 -0.41
C LEU A 185 -3.46 -13.51 0.79
N ASP A 186 -3.55 -14.26 1.88
CA ASP A 186 -4.19 -13.79 3.12
C ASP A 186 -3.48 -12.55 3.67
N ALA A 187 -2.14 -12.58 3.75
CA ALA A 187 -1.35 -11.43 4.18
C ALA A 187 -1.51 -10.24 3.22
N TYR A 188 -1.41 -10.46 1.91
CA TYR A 188 -1.55 -9.42 0.89
C TYR A 188 -2.93 -8.74 0.94
N CYS A 189 -4.02 -9.52 1.05
CA CYS A 189 -5.37 -8.96 1.18
C CYS A 189 -5.55 -8.17 2.49
N ARG A 190 -4.93 -8.60 3.60
CA ARG A 190 -4.93 -7.83 4.86
C ARG A 190 -4.10 -6.55 4.74
N HIS A 191 -2.98 -6.56 4.02
CA HIS A 191 -2.19 -5.36 3.72
C HIS A 191 -3.02 -4.31 2.96
N CYS A 192 -3.74 -4.73 1.91
CA CYS A 192 -4.64 -3.84 1.17
C CYS A 192 -5.77 -3.28 2.07
N ALA A 193 -6.24 -4.08 3.02
CA ALA A 193 -7.34 -3.72 3.91
C ALA A 193 -6.93 -2.83 5.10
N ILE A 194 -5.64 -2.47 5.26
CA ILE A 194 -5.21 -1.53 6.31
C ILE A 194 -6.02 -0.23 6.21
N GLU A 195 -6.57 0.23 7.34
CA GLU A 195 -7.43 1.42 7.40
C GLU A 195 -6.68 2.60 7.98
N MET A 196 -6.61 3.67 7.18
CA MET A 196 -5.97 4.92 7.57
C MET A 196 -6.70 6.10 6.96
N ASN A 197 -6.58 7.28 7.57
CA ASN A 197 -7.06 8.53 7.00
C ASN A 197 -5.92 9.30 6.29
N CYS A 198 -6.24 10.45 5.70
CA CYS A 198 -5.27 11.24 4.94
C CYS A 198 -4.09 11.70 5.81
N VAL A 199 -4.34 12.09 7.06
CA VAL A 199 -3.32 12.57 7.99
C VAL A 199 -2.37 11.43 8.37
N GLU A 200 -2.93 10.29 8.74
CA GLU A 200 -2.17 9.11 9.14
C GLU A 200 -1.27 8.62 7.98
N LEU A 201 -1.80 8.58 6.76
CA LEU A 201 -1.02 8.26 5.56
C LEU A 201 0.10 9.28 5.29
N ALA A 202 -0.20 10.58 5.40
CA ALA A 202 0.80 11.63 5.20
C ALA A 202 1.95 11.49 6.21
N LYS A 203 1.63 11.29 7.50
CA LYS A 203 2.63 11.04 8.55
C LYS A 203 3.46 9.81 8.27
N SER A 204 2.83 8.71 7.83
CA SER A 204 3.54 7.47 7.53
C SER A 204 4.52 7.59 6.37
N ALA A 205 4.29 8.50 5.43
CA ALA A 205 5.16 8.70 4.27
C ALA A 205 6.23 9.78 4.47
N CYS A 206 6.20 10.54 5.57
CA CYS A 206 7.12 11.68 5.78
C CYS A 206 8.61 11.30 5.74
N PHE A 207 8.97 10.07 6.13
CA PHE A 207 10.37 9.61 6.06
C PHE A 207 10.93 9.69 4.63
N LEU A 208 10.09 9.50 3.59
CA LEU A 208 10.51 9.60 2.19
C LEU A 208 10.92 11.04 1.82
N ALA A 209 10.24 12.02 2.39
CA ALA A 209 10.57 13.44 2.18
C ALA A 209 11.71 13.91 3.11
N ASN A 210 12.00 13.18 4.18
CA ASN A 210 12.98 13.52 5.21
C ASN A 210 14.23 12.64 5.14
N GLY A 211 14.70 12.33 3.93
CA GLY A 211 15.96 11.59 3.71
C GLY A 211 16.00 10.21 4.34
N GLY A 212 14.85 9.53 4.41
CA GLY A 212 14.74 8.19 4.98
C GLY A 212 14.50 8.14 6.49
N VAL A 213 14.50 9.28 7.19
CA VAL A 213 14.34 9.34 8.65
C VAL A 213 12.91 9.70 9.04
N ASN A 214 12.29 8.92 9.91
CA ASN A 214 10.98 9.25 10.48
C ASN A 214 11.09 10.48 11.39
N PRO A 215 10.45 11.62 11.07
CA PRO A 215 10.60 12.86 11.83
C PRO A 215 10.00 12.80 13.24
N TRP A 216 9.12 11.83 13.53
CA TRP A 216 8.45 11.72 14.83
C TRP A 216 9.25 10.89 15.84
N SER A 217 9.95 9.85 15.36
CA SER A 217 10.73 8.94 16.19
C SER A 217 12.24 9.17 16.11
N GLY A 218 12.73 9.85 15.07
CA GLY A 218 14.16 9.96 14.74
C GLY A 218 14.76 8.66 14.20
N GLU A 219 13.95 7.61 14.01
CA GLU A 219 14.41 6.32 13.48
C GLU A 219 14.73 6.43 11.99
N THR A 220 15.89 5.90 11.58
CA THR A 220 16.21 5.72 10.16
C THR A 220 15.39 4.55 9.61
N VAL A 221 14.45 4.85 8.72
CA VAL A 221 13.56 3.87 8.09
C VAL A 221 14.25 3.25 6.87
N ILE A 222 14.87 4.08 6.04
CA ILE A 222 15.70 3.63 4.92
C ILE A 222 16.93 4.52 4.87
N ASP A 223 18.05 3.97 4.42
CA ASP A 223 19.26 4.77 4.18
C ASP A 223 19.04 5.69 2.96
N ALA A 224 19.69 6.86 2.99
CA ALA A 224 19.60 7.89 1.95
C ALA A 224 20.48 7.61 0.73
#